data_AF-X1CIU8-F1
#
_entry.id   AF-X1CIU8-F1
#
_cell.length_a   1.000
_cell.length_b   1.000
_cell.length_c   1.000
_cell.angle_alpha   90.00
_cell.angle_beta   90.00
_cell.angle_gamma   90.00
#
_symmetry.space_group_name_H-M   'P 1'
#
loop_
_entity.id
_entity.type
_entity.pdbx_description
1 polymer ?
#
loop_
_entity_poly.entity_id
_entity_poly.type
_entity_poly.pdbx_seq_one_letter_code
_entity_poly.pdbx_strand_id
1 'polypeptide(L)'
;GVCGEQGSECPLMIRLDYEDVSGVDQTWLQGFYSQGTTGPTTPDVCIACPPPLNEHYRLPFGQLGFYESDNLLEKLDQLGILPRRIKTITLIASGHTFDTEVVDVALLANE
;
A
#
# COMPACT_ATOMS: atom_id res chain seq x y z
N GLY A 1 -17.55 -0.28 -5.14
CA GLY A 1 -16.22 -0.51 -5.72
C GLY A 1 -15.31 -1.11 -4.69
N VAL A 2 -14.12 -1.57 -5.09
CA VAL A 2 -13.11 -2.09 -4.15
C VAL A 2 -12.46 -0.97 -3.33
N CYS A 3 -12.01 0.10 -4.01
CA CYS A 3 -11.44 1.33 -3.47
C CYS A 3 -11.87 2.50 -4.37
N GLY A 4 -11.75 3.77 -3.95
CA GLY A 4 -12.02 4.93 -4.81
C GLY A 4 -11.83 6.26 -4.07
N GLU A 5 -11.38 7.37 -4.65
CA GLU A 5 -11.33 7.82 -6.05
C GLU A 5 -10.21 7.16 -6.90
N GLN A 6 -10.62 6.21 -7.76
CA GLN A 6 -9.81 5.35 -8.63
C GLN A 6 -8.58 4.68 -7.97
N GLY A 7 -8.79 4.16 -6.76
CA GLY A 7 -7.84 3.30 -6.03
C GLY A 7 -6.97 4.01 -5.00
N SER A 8 -7.04 5.34 -4.89
CA SER A 8 -6.28 6.07 -3.87
C SER A 8 -6.83 5.92 -2.45
N GLU A 9 -8.11 5.56 -2.31
CA GLU A 9 -8.78 5.43 -1.02
C GLU A 9 -9.35 4.02 -0.86
N CYS A 10 -8.64 3.21 -0.07
CA CYS A 10 -9.10 1.90 0.36
C CYS A 10 -9.47 1.93 1.86
N PRO A 11 -10.25 0.96 2.35
CA PRO A 11 -10.54 0.81 3.77
C PRO A 11 -9.31 0.87 4.69
N LEU A 12 -8.19 0.35 4.22
CA LEU A 12 -6.87 0.57 4.79
C LEU A 12 -5.86 0.80 3.66
N MET A 13 -4.97 1.76 3.86
CA MET A 13 -3.79 1.98 3.03
C MET A 13 -2.55 2.01 3.92
N ILE A 14 -1.47 1.37 3.47
CA ILE A 14 -0.12 1.54 4.02
C ILE A 14 0.63 2.48 3.08
N ARG A 15 1.18 3.55 3.65
CA ARG A 15 2.04 4.51 2.95
C ARG A 15 3.43 4.49 3.57
N LEU A 16 4.42 4.14 2.75
CA LEU A 16 5.84 4.20 3.09
C LEU A 16 6.46 5.39 2.36
N ASP A 17 6.90 6.40 3.11
CA ASP A 17 7.71 7.49 2.57
C ASP A 17 9.18 7.22 2.85
N TYR A 18 10.02 7.34 1.82
CA TYR A 18 11.45 7.05 1.90
C TYR A 18 12.25 8.01 1.01
N GLU A 19 13.55 8.06 1.23
CA GLU A 19 14.50 8.78 0.40
C GLU A 19 15.33 7.76 -0.40
N ASP A 20 15.51 7.99 -1.69
CA ASP A 20 16.38 7.16 -2.54
C ASP A 20 17.86 7.60 -2.45
N VAL A 21 18.74 6.83 -3.09
CA VAL A 21 20.19 7.13 -3.11
C VAL A 21 20.55 8.46 -3.78
N SER A 22 19.67 8.99 -4.62
CA SER A 22 19.82 10.30 -5.27
C SER A 22 19.33 11.45 -4.37
N GLY A 23 18.79 11.14 -3.18
CA GLY A 23 18.24 12.11 -2.25
C GLY A 23 16.83 12.59 -2.62
N VAL A 24 16.13 11.87 -3.49
CA VAL A 24 14.76 12.20 -3.90
C VAL A 24 13.78 11.47 -2.98
N ASP A 25 12.72 12.19 -2.61
CA ASP A 25 11.63 11.65 -1.80
C ASP A 25 10.70 10.82 -2.66
N GLN A 26 10.43 9.61 -2.19
CA GLN A 26 9.62 8.61 -2.86
C GLN A 26 8.53 8.11 -1.92
N THR A 27 7.46 7.60 -2.53
CA THR A 27 6.34 7.01 -1.80
C THR A 27 6.00 5.64 -2.40
N TRP A 28 5.83 4.65 -1.53
CA TRP A 28 5.26 3.34 -1.88
C TRP A 28 3.91 3.17 -1.17
N LEU A 29 2.92 2.64 -1.89
CA LEU A 29 1.54 2.51 -1.41
C LEU A 29 1.01 1.10 -1.59
N GLN A 30 0.32 0.59 -0.57
CA GLN A 30 -0.43 -0.67 -0.63
C GLN A 30 -1.83 -0.46 -0.05
N GLY A 31 -2.85 -0.83 -0.82
CA GLY A 31 -4.24 -0.75 -0.38
C GLY A 31 -4.83 -2.10 -0.03
N PHE A 32 -5.85 -2.09 0.83
CA PHE A 32 -6.53 -3.28 1.32
C PHE A 32 -8.04 -3.09 1.28
N TYR A 33 -8.76 -4.10 0.78
CA TYR A 33 -10.22 -4.12 0.75
C TYR A 33 -10.75 -5.52 1.07
N SER A 34 -12.03 -5.63 1.42
CA SER A 34 -12.66 -6.94 1.73
C SER A 34 -13.90 -7.23 0.88
N GLN A 35 -14.59 -6.18 0.45
CA GLN A 35 -15.81 -6.24 -0.33
C GLN A 35 -15.68 -5.43 -1.63
N GLY A 36 -16.51 -5.77 -2.62
CA GLY A 36 -16.51 -5.15 -3.94
C GLY A 36 -15.92 -6.07 -5.03
N THR A 37 -16.06 -5.61 -6.27
CA THR A 37 -15.56 -6.29 -7.47
C THR A 37 -14.68 -5.30 -8.23
N THR A 38 -13.53 -5.77 -8.71
CA THR A 38 -12.63 -4.98 -9.56
C THR A 38 -13.29 -4.76 -10.93
N GLY A 39 -13.11 -3.59 -11.51
CA GLY A 39 -13.73 -3.23 -12.78
C GLY A 39 -13.22 -1.90 -13.34
N PRO A 40 -13.68 -1.47 -14.51
CA PRO A 40 -13.13 -0.29 -15.21
C PRO A 40 -13.19 1.02 -14.41
N THR A 41 -14.16 1.15 -13.50
CA THR A 41 -14.37 2.34 -12.65
C THR A 41 -13.95 2.11 -11.21
N THR A 42 -13.46 0.90 -10.89
CA THR A 42 -13.07 0.47 -9.55
C THR A 42 -11.81 -0.41 -9.71
N PRO A 43 -10.68 0.21 -10.11
CA PRO A 43 -9.47 -0.50 -10.44
C PRO A 43 -8.89 -1.21 -9.22
N ASP A 44 -8.14 -2.28 -9.49
CA ASP A 44 -7.37 -3.02 -8.49
C ASP A 44 -6.04 -2.33 -8.15
N VAL A 45 -5.78 -1.14 -8.68
CA VAL A 45 -4.56 -0.38 -8.41
C VAL A 45 -4.93 1.08 -8.23
N CYS A 46 -4.11 1.83 -7.50
CA CYS A 46 -4.25 3.27 -7.46
C CYS A 46 -3.72 3.90 -8.76
N ILE A 47 -4.57 4.06 -9.77
CA ILE A 47 -4.16 4.63 -11.07
C ILE A 47 -3.77 6.12 -10.98
N ALA A 48 -4.16 6.80 -9.89
CA ALA A 48 -3.84 8.20 -9.63
C ALA A 48 -2.54 8.37 -8.81
N CYS A 49 -1.93 7.28 -8.35
CA CYS A 49 -0.74 7.32 -7.50
C CYS A 49 0.56 7.30 -8.32
N PRO A 50 1.67 7.80 -7.76
CA PRO A 50 2.99 7.61 -8.35
C PRO A 50 3.37 6.12 -8.43
N PRO A 51 4.14 5.70 -9.45
CA PRO A 51 4.69 4.35 -9.50
C PRO A 51 5.70 4.10 -8.35
N PRO A 52 5.89 2.84 -7.92
CA PRO A 52 5.25 1.65 -8.46
C PRO A 52 3.78 1.51 -8.04
N LEU A 53 2.96 1.06 -8.99
CA LEU A 53 1.56 0.71 -8.74
C LEU A 53 1.50 -0.73 -8.21
N ASN A 54 0.89 -0.92 -7.05
CA ASN A 54 0.65 -2.25 -6.48
C ASN A 54 -0.83 -2.61 -6.58
N GLU A 55 -1.11 -3.88 -6.87
CA GLU A 55 -2.45 -4.43 -6.78
C GLU A 55 -2.95 -4.34 -5.33
N HIS A 56 -4.21 -3.94 -5.17
CA HIS A 56 -4.83 -3.85 -3.86
C HIS A 56 -5.07 -5.27 -3.33
N TYR A 57 -4.74 -5.45 -2.06
CA TYR A 57 -4.80 -6.76 -1.45
C TYR A 57 -6.18 -7.02 -0.88
N ARG A 58 -6.81 -8.11 -1.31
CA ARG A 58 -8.12 -8.51 -0.79
C ARG A 58 -7.98 -9.33 0.49
N LEU A 59 -8.54 -8.83 1.59
CA LEU A 59 -8.64 -9.55 2.87
C LEU A 59 -10.02 -10.16 3.06
N PRO A 60 -10.15 -11.29 3.78
CA PRO A 60 -11.45 -11.83 4.17
C PRO A 60 -12.21 -10.85 5.07
N PHE A 61 -13.49 -10.64 4.78
CA PHE A 61 -14.33 -9.77 5.60
C PHE A 61 -14.57 -10.37 7.00
N GLY A 62 -14.41 -9.57 8.05
CA GLY A 62 -14.69 -9.96 9.44
C GLY A 62 -13.73 -11.00 10.02
N GLN A 63 -12.55 -11.19 9.42
CA GLN A 63 -11.52 -12.09 9.91
C GLN A 63 -10.15 -11.39 9.90
N LEU A 64 -9.26 -11.78 10.81
CA LEU A 64 -7.87 -11.36 10.77
C LEU A 64 -7.17 -12.02 9.58
N GLY A 65 -6.47 -11.21 8.79
CA GLY A 65 -5.59 -11.68 7.72
C GLY A 65 -4.19 -11.13 7.92
N PHE A 66 -3.22 -11.84 7.33
CA PHE A 66 -1.82 -11.45 7.35
C PHE A 66 -1.42 -10.96 5.96
N TYR A 67 -0.58 -9.93 5.93
CA TYR A 67 0.02 -9.42 4.72
C TYR A 67 1.50 -9.17 4.96
N GLU A 68 2.32 -9.65 4.05
CA GLU A 68 3.75 -9.37 3.97
C GLU A 68 4.01 -8.83 2.56
N SER A 69 4.70 -7.70 2.46
CA SER A 69 5.11 -7.19 1.15
C SER A 69 6.20 -8.09 0.57
N ASP A 70 6.41 -8.01 -0.75
CA ASP A 70 7.65 -8.50 -1.34
C ASP A 70 8.88 -7.80 -0.70
N ASN A 71 10.08 -8.29 -0.98
CA ASN A 71 11.30 -7.57 -0.66
C ASN A 71 11.33 -6.23 -1.43
N LEU A 72 10.98 -5.15 -0.74
CA LEU A 72 10.87 -3.83 -1.35
C LEU A 72 12.20 -3.31 -1.89
N LEU A 73 13.34 -3.69 -1.30
CA LEU A 73 14.65 -3.29 -1.81
C LEU A 73 14.89 -3.87 -3.20
N GLU A 74 14.65 -5.17 -3.37
CA GLU A 74 14.80 -5.85 -4.67
C GLU A 74 13.78 -5.35 -5.70
N LYS A 75 12.51 -5.20 -5.30
CA LYS A 75 11.42 -4.79 -6.20
C LYS A 75 11.59 -3.36 -6.70
N LEU A 76 12.07 -2.45 -5.85
CA LEU A 76 12.29 -1.05 -6.22
C LEU A 76 13.60 -0.88 -7.02
N ASP A 77 14.64 -1.66 -6.72
CA ASP A 77 15.89 -1.66 -7.49
C ASP A 77 15.69 -2.09 -8.95
N GLN A 78 14.80 -3.06 -9.20
CA GLN A 78 14.39 -3.44 -10.56
C GLN A 78 13.79 -2.28 -11.38
N LEU A 79 13.27 -1.25 -10.70
CA LEU A 79 12.73 -0.04 -11.32
C LEU A 79 13.75 1.11 -11.36
N GLY A 80 14.99 0.86 -10.93
CA GLY A 80 16.05 1.86 -10.81
C GLY A 80 15.89 2.80 -9.62
N ILE A 81 15.03 2.46 -8.65
CA ILE A 81 14.77 3.26 -7.45
C ILE A 81 15.39 2.52 -6.28
N LEU A 82 16.59 2.93 -5.84
CA LEU A 82 17.27 2.28 -4.73
C LEU A 82 16.96 3.02 -3.41
N PRO A 83 16.16 2.44 -2.49
CA PRO A 83 15.84 3.09 -1.22
C PRO A 83 17.07 3.22 -0.34
N ARG A 84 17.27 4.40 0.25
CA ARG A 84 18.38 4.69 1.17
C ARG A 84 17.92 4.80 2.61
N ARG A 85 16.80 5.46 2.85
CA ARG A 85 16.33 5.77 4.21
C ARG A 85 14.82 5.79 4.26
N ILE A 86 14.24 4.98 5.14
CA ILE A 86 12.83 5.07 5.49
C ILE A 86 12.62 6.34 6.33
N LYS A 87 11.64 7.15 5.94
CA LYS A 87 11.24 8.35 6.69
C LYS A 87 10.05 8.04 7.59
N THR A 88 8.99 7.48 7.00
CA THR A 88 7.72 7.28 7.70
C THR A 88 6.98 6.06 7.16
N ILE A 89 6.34 5.31 8.05
CA ILE A 89 5.29 4.34 7.71
C ILE A 89 3.99 4.88 8.30
N THR A 90 3.00 5.10 7.45
CA THR A 90 1.68 5.62 7.84
C THR A 90 0.61 4.61 7.49
N LEU A 91 -0.24 4.28 8.46
CA LEU A 91 -1.47 3.54 8.22
C LEU A 91 -2.62 4.54 8.09
N ILE A 92 -3.31 4.50 6.95
CA ILE A 92 -4.39 5.43 6.61
C ILE A 92 -5.66 4.60 6.54
N ALA A 93 -6.55 4.81 7.50
CA ALA A 93 -7.90 4.28 7.49
C ALA A 93 -8.87 5.47 7.53
N SER A 94 -9.48 5.78 6.39
CA SER A 94 -10.36 6.94 6.25
C SER A 94 -11.63 6.55 5.51
N GLY A 95 -12.76 6.60 6.22
CA GLY A 95 -14.09 6.38 5.65
C GLY A 95 -15.16 6.46 6.73
N HIS A 96 -16.42 6.56 6.31
CA HIS A 96 -17.55 6.71 7.23
C HIS A 96 -18.36 5.42 7.41
N THR A 97 -18.08 4.37 6.64
CA THR A 97 -18.96 3.20 6.49
C THR A 97 -18.28 1.88 6.79
N PHE A 98 -17.08 1.89 7.38
CA PHE A 98 -16.34 0.68 7.74
C PHE A 98 -15.47 0.94 8.97
N ASP A 99 -15.21 -0.13 9.71
CA ASP A 99 -14.21 -0.18 10.78
C ASP A 99 -13.02 -1.00 10.29
N THR A 100 -11.82 -0.51 10.59
CA THR A 100 -10.55 -1.18 10.27
C THR A 100 -9.80 -1.44 11.57
N GLU A 101 -9.39 -2.69 11.78
CA GLU A 101 -8.55 -3.08 12.90
C GLU A 101 -7.16 -3.48 12.41
N VAL A 102 -6.12 -2.96 13.06
CA VAL A 102 -4.73 -3.32 12.82
C VAL A 102 -4.17 -3.83 14.13
N VAL A 103 -3.77 -5.10 14.15
CA VAL A 103 -3.31 -5.77 15.38
C VAL A 103 -1.81 -5.57 15.60
N ASP A 104 -1.01 -5.72 14.55
CA ASP A 104 0.44 -5.59 14.62
C ASP A 104 1.01 -5.06 13.31
N VAL A 105 2.12 -4.33 13.41
CA VAL A 105 2.87 -3.80 12.25
C VAL A 105 4.35 -3.94 12.56
N ALA A 106 5.05 -4.69 11.71
CA ALA A 106 6.49 -4.88 11.79
C ALA A 106 7.17 -4.42 10.51
N LEU A 107 8.32 -3.76 10.66
CA LEU A 107 9.26 -3.51 9.59
C LEU A 107 10.42 -4.49 9.73
N LEU A 108 10.60 -5.34 8.72
CA LEU A 108 11.69 -6.31 8.67
C LEU A 108 12.82 -5.76 7.79
N ALA A 109 14.03 -5.74 8.33
CA ALA A 109 15.23 -5.36 7.60
C ALA A 109 16.37 -6.29 8.01
N ASN A 110 17.15 -6.74 7.03
CA ASN A 110 18.39 -7.49 7.24
C ASN A 110 19.58 -6.55 6.98
N GLU A 111 20.65 -6.73 7.77
CA GLU A 111 21.92 -6.00 7.62
C GLU A 111 22.68 -6.40 6.35
#